data_AF-A0A429WC35-F1
#
_entry.id   AF-A0A429WC35-F1
#
_cell.length_a   1.000
_cell.length_b   1.000
_cell.length_c   1.000
_cell.angle_alpha   90.00
_cell.angle_beta   90.00
_cell.angle_gamma   90.00
#
_symmetry.space_group_name_H-M   'P 1'
#
loop_
_entity.id
_entity.type
_entity.pdbx_description
1 polymer ?
#
loop_
_entity_poly.entity_id
_entity_poly.type
_entity_poly.pdbx_seq_one_letter_code
_entity_poly.pdbx_strand_id
1 'polypeptide(L)'
;MNPSRRLVESYLNGEGSLKSIAKAHDITHTLLMLWVDKCRRGDLTDEIDYVERAREAEAKIAALERKVGQLTMELDVLKKMRQAAGFSSDRVSIISGVHGISIAEGCRAMNLPQHLLQGS
;
A
#
# COMPACT_ATOMS: atom_id res chain seq x y z
N MET A 1 32.46 -4.30 -8.65
CA MET A 1 32.95 -5.62 -9.10
C MET A 1 33.17 -6.47 -7.87
N ASN A 2 32.48 -7.60 -7.75
CA ASN A 2 32.50 -8.42 -6.53
C ASN A 2 33.89 -9.02 -6.28
N PRO A 3 34.47 -8.89 -5.06
CA PRO A 3 35.78 -9.45 -4.77
C PRO A 3 35.79 -10.96 -4.95
N SER A 4 34.77 -11.69 -4.48
CA SER A 4 34.64 -13.13 -4.68
C SER A 4 34.52 -13.52 -6.16
N ARG A 5 33.81 -12.73 -6.96
CA ARG A 5 33.66 -12.98 -8.41
C ARG A 5 34.97 -12.78 -9.15
N ARG A 6 35.68 -11.69 -8.86
CA ARG A 6 37.00 -11.40 -9.44
C ARG A 6 38.01 -12.51 -9.12
N LEU A 7 37.98 -13.06 -7.90
CA LEU A 7 38.86 -14.16 -7.50
C LEU A 7 38.54 -15.46 -8.23
N VAL A 8 37.26 -15.76 -8.43
CA VAL A 8 36.82 -16.90 -9.23
C VAL A 8 37.22 -16.71 -10.69
N GLU A 9 37.04 -15.52 -11.26
CA GLU A 9 37.46 -15.19 -12.62
C GLU A 9 38.97 -15.32 -12.80
N SER A 10 39.79 -14.79 -11.88
CA SER A 10 41.24 -14.96 -11.89
C SER A 10 41.66 -16.44 -11.88
N TYR A 11 40.97 -17.28 -11.10
CA TYR A 11 41.22 -18.72 -11.11
C TYR A 11 40.81 -19.37 -12.44
N LEU A 12 39.63 -19.05 -12.97
CA LEU A 12 39.13 -19.60 -14.24
C LEU A 12 39.96 -19.14 -15.45
N ASN A 13 40.55 -17.95 -15.39
CA ASN A 13 41.48 -17.40 -16.38
C ASN A 13 42.89 -18.02 -16.30
N GLY A 14 43.16 -18.86 -15.29
CA GLY A 14 44.45 -19.51 -15.12
C GLY A 14 45.55 -18.61 -14.53
N GLU A 15 45.20 -17.50 -13.87
CA GLU A 15 46.15 -16.56 -13.25
C GLU A 15 46.90 -17.18 -12.05
N GLY A 16 46.47 -18.35 -11.56
CA GLY A 16 47.17 -19.11 -10.53
C GLY A 16 46.40 -20.32 -10.03
N SER A 17 47.03 -21.08 -9.13
CA SER A 17 46.37 -22.17 -8.40
C SER A 17 45.38 -21.65 -7.36
N LEU A 18 44.40 -22.47 -6.96
CA LEU A 18 43.49 -22.14 -5.85
C LEU A 18 44.24 -21.73 -4.58
N LYS A 19 45.36 -22.41 -4.27
CA LYS A 19 46.16 -22.13 -3.07
C LYS A 19 46.92 -20.80 -3.17
N SER A 20 47.49 -20.47 -4.32
CA SER A 20 48.24 -19.23 -4.52
C SER A 20 47.32 -18.01 -4.51
N ILE A 21 46.16 -18.09 -5.17
CA ILE A 21 45.16 -17.02 -5.19
C ILE A 21 44.58 -16.83 -3.79
N ALA A 22 44.22 -17.91 -3.11
CA ALA A 22 43.68 -17.84 -1.75
C ALA A 22 44.68 -17.20 -0.77
N LYS A 23 45.97 -17.58 -0.86
CA LYS A 23 47.04 -16.99 -0.04
C LYS A 23 47.26 -15.51 -0.33
N ALA A 24 47.21 -15.09 -1.59
CA ALA A 24 47.39 -13.69 -1.98
C ALA A 24 46.27 -12.77 -1.48
N HIS A 25 45.09 -13.34 -1.24
CA HIS A 25 43.89 -12.63 -0.82
C HIS A 25 43.44 -12.94 0.61
N ASP A 26 44.30 -13.58 1.40
CA ASP A 26 44.07 -13.95 2.81
C ASP A 26 42.75 -14.70 3.06
N ILE A 27 42.39 -15.59 2.12
CA ILE A 27 41.22 -16.46 2.24
C ILE A 27 41.65 -17.93 2.26
N THR A 28 40.74 -18.80 2.67
CA THR A 28 40.98 -20.25 2.58
C THR A 28 40.75 -20.74 1.16
N HIS A 29 41.60 -21.67 0.70
CA HIS A 29 41.42 -22.28 -0.63
C HIS A 29 40.08 -23.02 -0.76
N THR A 30 39.55 -23.54 0.35
CA THR A 30 38.24 -24.17 0.43
C THR A 30 37.11 -23.19 0.14
N LEU A 31 37.22 -21.95 0.65
CA LEU A 31 36.25 -20.89 0.36
C LEU A 31 36.26 -20.50 -1.12
N LEU A 32 37.46 -20.34 -1.71
CA LEU A 32 37.58 -20.08 -3.15
C LEU A 32 37.00 -21.22 -3.99
N MET A 33 37.24 -22.48 -3.60
CA MET A 33 36.67 -23.65 -4.28
C MET A 33 35.13 -23.66 -4.21
N LEU A 34 34.55 -23.33 -3.05
CA LEU A 34 33.10 -23.20 -2.89
C LEU A 34 32.53 -22.09 -3.79
N TRP A 35 33.22 -20.96 -3.91
CA TRP A 35 32.79 -19.88 -4.81
C TRP A 35 32.89 -20.26 -6.29
N VAL A 36 33.94 -20.98 -6.70
CA VAL A 36 34.06 -21.51 -8.07
C VAL A 36 32.91 -22.46 -8.38
N ASP A 37 32.58 -23.34 -7.44
CA ASP A 37 31.51 -24.31 -7.56
C ASP A 37 30.12 -23.63 -7.61
N LYS A 38 29.88 -22.62 -6.75
CA LYS A 38 28.69 -21.75 -6.85
C LYS A 38 28.63 -21.01 -8.19
N CYS A 39 29.75 -20.50 -8.69
CA CYS A 39 29.79 -19.80 -9.96
C CYS A 39 29.45 -20.71 -11.14
N ARG A 40 29.93 -21.96 -11.12
CA ARG A 40 29.61 -22.97 -12.14
C ARG A 40 28.13 -23.34 -12.16
N ARG A 41 27.47 -23.29 -11.00
CA ARG A 41 26.01 -23.48 -10.88
C ARG A 41 25.20 -22.25 -11.28
N GLY A 42 25.84 -21.08 -11.41
CA GLY A 42 25.15 -19.80 -11.61
C GLY A 42 24.69 -19.13 -10.31
N ASP A 43 25.00 -19.70 -9.15
CA ASP A 43 24.55 -19.23 -7.82
C ASP A 43 25.43 -18.10 -7.24
N LEU A 44 26.55 -17.75 -7.88
CA LEU A 44 27.44 -16.67 -7.41
C LEU A 44 26.93 -15.27 -7.80
N THR A 45 25.61 -15.12 -7.96
CA THR A 45 24.92 -13.87 -8.35
C THR A 45 24.26 -13.13 -7.19
N ASP A 46 24.25 -13.71 -6.00
CA ASP A 46 23.41 -13.27 -4.89
C ASP A 46 23.63 -11.80 -4.44
N GLU A 47 24.81 -11.21 -4.64
CA GLU A 47 25.12 -9.90 -4.04
C GLU A 47 24.80 -8.68 -4.93
N ILE A 48 24.81 -8.83 -6.25
CA ILE A 48 24.22 -7.82 -7.15
C ILE A 48 22.69 -7.86 -7.02
N ASP A 49 22.13 -9.06 -6.79
CA ASP A 49 20.72 -9.25 -6.47
C ASP A 49 20.35 -8.55 -5.15
N TYR A 50 21.18 -8.61 -4.10
CA TYR A 50 20.88 -7.93 -2.84
C TYR A 50 20.79 -6.41 -2.95
N VAL A 51 21.74 -5.74 -3.62
CA VAL A 51 21.73 -4.27 -3.73
C VAL A 51 20.57 -3.78 -4.59
N GLU A 52 20.31 -4.44 -5.72
CA GLU A 52 19.18 -4.05 -6.58
C GLU A 52 17.84 -4.39 -5.93
N ARG A 53 17.70 -5.55 -5.27
CA ARG A 53 16.49 -5.89 -4.50
C ARG A 53 16.26 -4.95 -3.33
N ALA A 54 17.33 -4.51 -2.66
CA ALA A 54 17.23 -3.50 -1.60
C ALA A 54 16.71 -2.18 -2.17
N ARG A 55 17.26 -1.73 -3.30
CA ARG A 55 16.80 -0.51 -3.99
C ARG A 55 15.35 -0.60 -4.46
N GLU A 56 14.95 -1.74 -5.03
CA GLU A 56 13.56 -2.00 -5.40
C GLU A 56 12.62 -2.00 -4.19
N ALA A 57 13.06 -2.57 -3.06
CA ALA A 57 12.30 -2.56 -1.82
C ALA A 57 12.14 -1.12 -1.29
N GLU A 58 13.21 -0.34 -1.27
CA GLU A 58 13.17 1.09 -0.89
C GLU A 58 12.23 1.90 -1.78
N ALA A 59 12.26 1.66 -3.11
CA ALA A 59 11.34 2.32 -4.03
C ALA A 59 9.87 1.97 -3.74
N LYS A 60 9.58 0.70 -3.43
CA LYS A 60 8.24 0.24 -3.04
C LYS A 60 7.80 0.86 -1.70
N ILE A 61 8.68 0.92 -0.71
CA ILE A 61 8.43 1.57 0.58
C ILE A 61 8.06 3.03 0.35
N ALA A 62 8.90 3.78 -0.37
CA ALA A 62 8.65 5.20 -0.64
C ALA A 62 7.35 5.43 -1.42
N ALA A 63 6.98 4.54 -2.35
CA ALA A 63 5.72 4.63 -3.08
C ALA A 63 4.52 4.42 -2.15
N LEU A 64 4.60 3.44 -1.25
CA LEU A 64 3.56 3.16 -0.28
C LEU A 64 3.41 4.29 0.74
N GLU A 65 4.51 4.83 1.26
CA GLU A 65 4.52 5.97 2.19
C GLU A 65 3.83 7.20 1.58
N ARG A 66 4.11 7.52 0.31
CA ARG A 66 3.41 8.60 -0.41
C ARG A 66 1.91 8.34 -0.48
N LYS A 67 1.51 7.10 -0.79
CA LYS A 67 0.09 6.73 -0.90
C LYS A 67 -0.63 6.79 0.45
N VAL A 68 0.03 6.36 1.53
CA VAL A 68 -0.48 6.52 2.90
C VAL A 68 -0.71 8.00 3.22
N GLY A 69 0.24 8.87 2.86
CA GLY A 69 0.09 10.32 3.03
C GLY A 69 -1.12 10.88 2.27
N GLN A 70 -1.28 10.52 0.99
CA GLN A 70 -2.42 10.93 0.16
C GLN A 70 -3.77 10.50 0.75
N LEU A 71 -3.89 9.21 1.10
CA LEU A 71 -5.13 8.66 1.67
C LEU A 71 -5.46 9.29 3.03
N THR A 72 -4.46 9.60 3.84
CA THR A 72 -4.66 10.30 5.12
C THR A 72 -5.28 11.68 4.88
N MET A 73 -4.76 12.45 3.93
CA MET A 73 -5.30 13.75 3.58
C MET A 73 -6.73 13.67 3.03
N GLU A 74 -7.01 12.71 2.14
CA GLU A 74 -8.36 12.46 1.60
C GLU A 74 -9.36 12.15 2.72
N LEU A 75 -8.99 11.27 3.66
CA LEU A 75 -9.84 10.94 4.80
C LEU A 75 -10.10 12.16 5.69
N ASP A 76 -9.11 13.02 5.92
CA ASP A 76 -9.30 14.24 6.71
C ASP A 76 -10.23 15.24 6.03
N VAL A 77 -10.14 15.39 4.71
CA VAL A 77 -11.09 16.19 3.92
C VAL A 77 -12.50 15.64 4.04
N LEU A 78 -12.68 14.33 3.84
CA LEU A 78 -13.99 13.68 3.94
C LEU A 78 -14.59 13.80 5.34
N LYS A 79 -13.78 13.64 6.39
CA LYS A 79 -14.21 13.85 7.78
C LYS A 79 -14.67 15.30 8.01
N LYS A 80 -13.90 16.29 7.53
CA LYS A 80 -14.26 17.71 7.65
C LYS A 80 -15.54 18.05 6.88
N MET A 81 -15.71 17.53 5.67
CA MET A 81 -16.95 17.68 4.89
C MET A 81 -18.16 17.09 5.62
N ARG A 82 -18.03 15.89 6.20
CA ARG A 82 -19.09 15.27 7.01
C ARG A 82 -19.45 16.11 8.24
N GLN A 83 -18.45 16.63 8.95
CA GLN A 83 -18.68 17.52 10.09
C GLN A 83 -19.40 18.80 9.65
N ALA A 84 -18.95 19.44 8.56
CA ALA A 84 -19.61 20.64 8.01
C ALA A 84 -21.06 20.36 7.56
N ALA A 85 -21.33 19.19 6.98
CA ALA A 85 -22.69 18.75 6.65
C ALA A 85 -23.56 18.56 7.92
N GLY A 86 -23.00 17.98 8.99
CA GLY A 86 -23.66 17.89 10.29
C GLY A 86 -23.98 19.26 10.91
N PHE A 87 -23.05 20.22 10.83
CA PHE A 87 -23.27 21.60 11.26
C PHE A 87 -24.27 22.38 10.38
N SER A 88 -24.48 21.96 9.13
CA SER A 88 -25.53 22.51 8.27
C SER A 88 -26.93 21.96 8.58
N SER A 89 -27.03 20.76 9.17
CA SER A 89 -28.30 20.20 9.62
C SER A 89 -28.83 20.91 10.87
N ASP A 90 -27.95 21.33 11.80
CA ASP A 90 -28.36 22.08 12.99
C ASP A 90 -28.68 23.57 12.72
N ARG A 91 -28.19 24.13 11.60
CA ARG A 91 -28.53 25.50 11.16
C ARG A 91 -29.58 25.58 10.04
N VAL A 92 -30.10 24.44 9.58
CA VAL A 92 -31.30 24.35 8.73
C VAL A 92 -32.39 23.59 9.48
N SER A 93 -32.70 24.05 10.69
CA SER A 93 -33.95 23.75 11.38
C SER A 93 -34.66 25.06 11.77
N ILE A 94 -34.75 25.99 10.82
CA ILE A 94 -35.62 27.15 10.93
C ILE A 94 -36.27 27.32 9.55
N ILE A 95 -37.60 27.22 9.53
CA ILE A 95 -38.56 27.43 8.43
C ILE A 95 -39.21 26.14 7.87
N SER A 96 -40.47 25.98 8.30
CA SER A 96 -41.58 25.24 7.71
C SER A 96 -41.70 23.74 7.99
N GLY A 97 -42.07 23.41 9.23
CA GLY A 97 -43.05 22.34 9.41
C GLY A 97 -44.29 22.73 8.61
N VAL A 98 -44.52 22.04 7.50
CA VAL A 98 -45.76 22.13 6.72
C VAL A 98 -46.91 21.94 7.70
N HIS A 99 -47.74 22.96 7.78
CA HIS A 99 -48.85 23.04 8.70
C HIS A 99 -49.70 21.77 8.60
N GLY A 100 -50.06 21.23 9.77
CA GLY A 100 -50.87 20.04 9.90
C GLY A 100 -52.13 20.16 9.05
N ILE A 101 -52.19 19.38 7.97
CA ILE A 101 -53.45 19.03 7.35
C ILE A 101 -54.14 18.14 8.39
N SER A 102 -55.10 18.73 9.11
CA SER A 102 -55.98 17.96 9.99
C SER A 102 -56.59 16.81 9.19
N ILE A 103 -56.75 15.63 9.80
CA ILE A 103 -57.31 14.44 9.15
C ILE A 103 -58.62 14.77 8.38
N ALA A 104 -59.40 15.73 8.88
CA ALA A 104 -60.62 16.23 8.24
C ALA A 104 -60.43 16.78 6.82
N GLU A 105 -59.25 17.32 6.52
CA GLU A 105 -58.93 17.97 5.24
C GLU A 105 -58.33 16.97 4.23
N GLY A 106 -57.62 15.94 4.72
CA GLY A 106 -57.25 14.76 3.92
C GLY A 106 -58.47 13.97 3.43
N CYS A 107 -59.54 13.87 4.24
CA CYS A 107 -60.77 13.19 3.84
C CYS A 107 -61.57 13.94 2.75
N ARG A 108 -61.49 15.28 2.71
CA ARG A 108 -62.10 16.09 1.63
C ARG A 108 -61.43 15.87 0.28
N ALA A 109 -60.10 15.71 0.26
CA ALA A 109 -59.35 15.45 -0.97
C ALA A 109 -59.68 14.08 -1.60
N MET A 110 -60.18 13.13 -0.81
CA MET A 110 -60.52 11.77 -1.25
C MET A 110 -62.02 11.56 -1.56
N ASN A 111 -62.84 12.61 -1.48
CA ASN A 111 -64.28 12.57 -1.80
C ASN A 111 -65.03 11.44 -1.08
N LEU A 112 -64.65 11.16 0.17
CA LEU A 112 -65.25 10.12 1.00
C LEU A 112 -66.52 10.66 1.67
N PRO A 113 -67.66 9.96 1.58
CA PRO A 113 -68.91 10.43 2.16
C PRO A 113 -68.86 10.41 3.70
N GLN A 114 -69.25 11.52 4.32
CA GLN A 114 -69.14 11.80 5.77
C GLN A 114 -69.88 10.81 6.70
N HIS A 115 -70.76 9.94 6.19
CA HIS A 115 -71.49 8.98 7.04
C HIS A 115 -70.63 7.82 7.56
N LEU A 116 -69.44 7.58 6.99
CA LEU A 116 -68.54 6.50 7.42
C LEU A 116 -67.63 6.89 8.60
N LEU A 117 -67.73 8.12 9.11
CA LEU A 117 -66.96 8.60 10.26
C LEU A 117 -67.81 8.77 11.53
N GLN A 118 -69.07 8.34 11.52
CA GLN A 118 -69.92 8.31 12.71
C GLN A 118 -70.49 6.91 12.95
N GLY A 119 -69.91 6.22 13.93
CA GLY A 119 -70.63 5.26 14.76
C GLY A 119 -70.44 3.78 14.46
N SER A 120 -69.63 3.12 15.29
CA SER A 120 -70.15 2.40 16.46
C SER A 120 -69.16 2.49 17.60
#